data_AF-A0A8E5HYC5-F1
#
_entry.id   AF-A0A8E5HYC5-F1
#
_cell.length_a   1.000
_cell.length_b   1.000
_cell.length_c   1.000
_cell.angle_alpha   90.00
_cell.angle_beta   90.00
_cell.angle_gamma   90.00
#
_symmetry.space_group_name_H-M   'P 1'
#
loop_
_entity.id
_entity.type
_entity.pdbx_description
1 polymer ?
#
loop_
_entity_poly.entity_id
_entity_poly.type
_entity_poly.pdbx_seq_one_letter_code
_entity_poly.pdbx_strand_id
1 'polypeptide(L)'
;MATNTDLGNPANFQLLGSKDWFKWISIIEKFAVNENIWAYINPSMQDRPTLQQPVEPTASTIKPHASSILDLDDSDFTRLQYMTNVYRTALQDYKDKKKALVNI
;
A
#
# COMPACT_ATOMS: atom_id res chain seq x y z
N MET A 1 24.59 -27.21 4.50
CA MET A 1 24.92 -25.85 4.97
C MET A 1 24.41 -24.89 3.92
N ALA A 2 23.29 -24.19 4.17
CA ALA A 2 22.78 -23.15 3.29
C ALA A 2 23.08 -21.82 3.96
N THR A 3 24.01 -21.06 3.38
CA THR A 3 24.40 -19.75 3.91
C THR A 3 23.34 -18.73 3.52
N ASN A 4 22.58 -18.30 4.54
CA ASN A 4 21.80 -17.07 4.53
C ASN A 4 22.69 -15.95 4.01
N THR A 5 22.37 -15.41 2.83
CA THR A 5 23.10 -14.27 2.29
C THR A 5 22.45 -13.02 2.84
N ASP A 6 23.21 -12.44 3.77
CA ASP A 6 23.09 -11.12 4.38
C ASP A 6 22.75 -10.03 3.34
N LEU A 7 21.67 -9.29 3.56
CA LEU A 7 21.19 -8.18 2.71
C LEU A 7 21.94 -6.86 3.00
N GLY A 8 23.18 -6.94 3.49
CA GLY A 8 23.89 -5.81 4.11
C GLY A 8 24.83 -4.99 3.22
N ASN A 9 24.97 -5.28 1.92
CA ASN A 9 25.88 -4.52 1.04
C ASN A 9 25.27 -4.40 -0.37
N PRO A 10 25.25 -3.21 -1.03
CA PRO A 10 24.81 -3.12 -2.42
C PRO A 10 25.81 -3.87 -3.31
N ALA A 11 25.56 -5.15 -3.54
CA ALA A 11 26.31 -5.95 -4.48
C ALA A 11 25.98 -5.43 -5.89
N ASN A 12 26.98 -4.91 -6.59
CA ASN A 12 26.84 -4.56 -8.00
C ASN A 12 26.54 -5.83 -8.80
N PHE A 13 25.30 -5.98 -9.26
CA PHE A 13 24.87 -7.08 -10.11
C PHE A 13 24.91 -6.64 -11.58
N GLN A 14 25.75 -7.31 -12.38
CA GLN A 14 25.78 -7.12 -13.82
C GLN A 14 24.76 -8.05 -14.48
N LEU A 15 23.85 -7.49 -15.28
CA LEU A 15 22.84 -8.25 -16.01
C LEU A 15 23.39 -8.56 -17.40
N LEU A 16 24.05 -9.71 -17.54
CA LEU A 16 24.86 -10.06 -18.72
C LEU A 16 24.03 -10.68 -19.85
N GLY A 17 22.77 -11.04 -19.58
CA GLY A 17 21.86 -11.54 -20.59
C GLY A 17 20.40 -11.62 -20.12
N SER A 18 19.53 -12.06 -21.03
CA SER A 18 18.08 -12.14 -20.79
C SER A 18 17.71 -13.00 -19.59
N LYS A 19 18.44 -14.08 -19.31
CA LYS A 19 18.23 -14.92 -18.11
C LYS A 19 18.43 -14.17 -16.80
N ASP A 20 19.39 -13.25 -16.75
CA ASP A 20 19.66 -12.44 -15.58
C ASP A 20 18.57 -11.38 -15.40
N TRP A 21 18.06 -10.84 -16.51
CA TRP A 21 16.89 -9.96 -16.51
C TRP A 21 15.65 -10.65 -15.93
N PHE A 22 15.36 -11.89 -16.34
CA PHE A 22 14.24 -12.67 -15.79
C PHE A 22 14.38 -12.92 -14.29
N LYS A 23 15.59 -13.23 -13.81
CA LYS A 23 15.84 -13.40 -12.37
C LYS A 23 15.64 -12.09 -11.61
N TRP A 24 16.19 -11.00 -12.14
CA TRP A 24 16.11 -9.68 -11.53
C TRP A 24 14.66 -9.20 -11.42
N ILE A 25 13.87 -9.27 -12.50
CA ILE A 25 12.45 -8.88 -12.45
C ILE A 25 11.64 -9.80 -11.52
N SER A 26 11.98 -11.08 -11.45
CA SER A 26 11.33 -12.01 -10.51
C SER A 26 11.61 -11.66 -9.04
N ILE A 27 12.77 -11.08 -8.72
CA ILE A 27 13.09 -10.61 -7.36
C ILE A 27 12.24 -9.37 -7.04
N ILE A 28 12.16 -8.42 -7.97
CA ILE A 28 11.33 -7.22 -7.83
C ILE A 28 9.86 -7.60 -7.67
N GLU A 29 9.36 -8.50 -8.51
CA GLU A 29 7.97 -8.97 -8.43
C GLU A 29 7.68 -9.62 -7.09
N LYS A 30 8.55 -10.53 -6.61
CA LYS A 30 8.36 -11.16 -5.29
C LYS A 30 8.32 -10.15 -4.16
N PHE A 31 9.25 -9.19 -4.14
CA PHE A 31 9.25 -8.12 -3.16
C PHE A 31 7.96 -7.30 -3.23
N ALA A 32 7.59 -6.85 -4.42
CA ALA A 32 6.41 -6.03 -4.65
C ALA A 32 5.09 -6.74 -4.35
N VAL A 33 4.99 -8.04 -4.58
CA VAL A 33 3.83 -8.86 -4.21
C VAL A 33 3.72 -8.95 -2.68
N ASN A 34 4.83 -9.18 -1.99
CA ASN A 34 4.85 -9.26 -0.52
C ASN A 34 4.47 -7.92 0.13
N GLU A 35 4.93 -6.81 -0.44
CA GLU A 35 4.58 -5.46 0.00
C GLU A 35 3.21 -4.97 -0.53
N ASN A 36 2.46 -5.81 -1.25
CA ASN A 36 1.18 -5.47 -1.87
C ASN A 36 1.22 -4.24 -2.82
N ILE A 37 2.36 -4.02 -3.48
CA ILE A 37 2.57 -2.91 -4.42
C ILE A 37 2.73 -3.33 -5.88
N TRP A 38 2.73 -4.64 -6.21
CA TRP A 38 2.97 -5.11 -7.58
C TRP A 38 2.03 -4.46 -8.60
N ALA A 39 0.77 -4.25 -8.25
CA ALA A 39 -0.21 -3.61 -9.12
C ALA A 39 0.19 -2.19 -9.56
N TYR A 40 1.00 -1.48 -8.77
CA TYR A 40 1.41 -0.10 -9.04
C TYR A 40 2.69 0.01 -9.88
N ILE A 41 3.44 -1.09 -10.04
CA ILE A 41 4.74 -1.08 -10.73
C ILE A 41 4.85 -2.11 -11.85
N ASN A 42 3.89 -3.03 -11.98
CA ASN A 42 3.94 -4.10 -12.96
C ASN A 42 4.13 -3.51 -14.38
N PRO A 43 5.25 -3.78 -15.06
CA PRO A 43 5.55 -3.19 -16.35
C PRO A 43 4.63 -3.71 -17.46
N SER A 44 3.96 -4.85 -17.25
CA SER A 44 3.03 -5.44 -18.21
C SER A 44 1.65 -4.77 -18.19
N MET A 45 1.36 -3.94 -17.18
CA MET A 45 0.12 -3.18 -17.12
C MET A 45 0.29 -1.80 -17.74
N GLN A 46 -0.52 -1.52 -18.75
CA GLN A 46 -0.53 -0.25 -19.47
C GLN A 46 -1.10 0.88 -18.60
N ASP A 47 -2.24 0.63 -17.95
CA ASP A 47 -2.91 1.57 -17.06
C ASP A 47 -2.73 1.14 -15.60
N ARG A 48 -1.64 1.63 -14.99
CA ARG A 48 -1.37 1.35 -13.57
C ARG A 48 -2.25 2.23 -12.68
N PRO A 49 -2.88 1.68 -11.64
CA PRO A 49 -3.65 2.47 -10.70
C PRO A 49 -2.73 3.48 -10.00
N THR A 50 -3.30 4.61 -9.59
CA THR A 50 -2.62 5.53 -8.67
C THR A 50 -2.90 5.07 -7.24
N LEU A 51 -1.89 5.07 -6.38
CA LEU A 51 -2.08 4.84 -4.95
C LEU A 51 -2.88 6.00 -4.35
N GLN A 52 -4.13 5.74 -3.97
CA GLN A 52 -5.02 6.76 -3.41
C GLN A 52 -4.89 6.82 -1.90
N GLN A 53 -4.78 8.03 -1.38
CA GLN A 53 -4.88 8.28 0.05
C GLN A 53 -6.34 8.07 0.48
N PRO A 54 -6.61 7.30 1.54
CA PRO A 54 -7.96 7.14 2.04
C PRO A 54 -8.50 8.47 2.57
N VAL A 55 -9.80 8.65 2.47
CA VAL A 55 -10.50 9.85 2.93
C VAL A 55 -10.96 9.63 4.38
N GLU A 56 -10.67 10.59 5.25
CA GLU A 56 -11.11 10.55 6.64
C GLU A 56 -12.64 10.67 6.73
N PRO A 57 -13.34 9.77 7.43
CA PRO A 57 -14.78 9.85 7.59
C PRO A 57 -15.14 10.99 8.54
N THR A 58 -16.19 11.70 8.18
CA THR A 58 -16.75 12.84 8.93
C THR A 58 -18.18 12.54 9.36
N ALA A 59 -18.77 13.40 10.19
CA ALA A 59 -20.19 13.32 10.53
C ALA A 59 -21.08 13.30 9.26
N SER A 60 -20.74 14.12 8.26
CA SER A 60 -21.44 14.16 6.97
C SER A 60 -21.32 12.88 6.14
N THR A 61 -20.32 12.04 6.42
CA THR A 61 -20.17 10.71 5.79
C THR A 61 -21.26 9.75 6.25
N ILE A 62 -21.75 9.90 7.48
CA ILE A 62 -22.83 9.07 8.04
C ILE A 62 -24.19 9.71 7.79
N LYS A 63 -24.30 11.01 8.01
CA LYS A 63 -25.55 11.77 7.93
C LYS A 63 -25.34 12.98 7.01
N PRO A 64 -25.89 12.98 5.77
CA PRO A 64 -25.56 13.95 4.71
C PRO A 64 -25.70 15.45 5.02
N HIS A 65 -26.27 15.83 6.15
CA HIS A 65 -26.42 17.22 6.62
C HIS A 65 -25.82 17.48 8.00
N ALA A 66 -25.18 16.48 8.62
CA ALA A 66 -24.45 16.68 9.86
C ALA A 66 -23.19 17.49 9.59
N SER A 67 -23.06 18.59 10.31
CA SER A 67 -21.89 19.48 10.26
C SER A 67 -20.87 19.15 11.36
N SER A 68 -21.31 18.47 12.42
CA SER A 68 -20.50 18.13 13.57
C SER A 68 -20.92 16.80 14.20
N ILE A 69 -20.11 16.30 15.13
CA ILE A 69 -20.43 15.08 15.89
C ILE A 69 -21.70 15.25 16.75
N LEU A 70 -22.06 16.49 17.08
CA LEU A 70 -23.22 16.79 17.92
C LEU A 70 -24.55 16.57 17.17
N ASP A 71 -24.49 16.48 15.84
CA ASP A 71 -25.65 16.22 14.98
C ASP A 71 -25.96 14.71 14.86
N LEU A 72 -25.13 13.86 15.47
CA LEU A 72 -25.20 12.41 15.41
C LEU A 72 -25.88 11.84 16.66
N ASP A 73 -26.73 10.83 16.46
CA ASP A 73 -27.19 9.99 17.57
C ASP A 73 -26.18 8.87 17.91
N ASP A 74 -26.48 8.07 18.93
CA ASP A 74 -25.59 6.99 19.40
C ASP A 74 -25.28 5.94 18.31
N SER A 75 -26.24 5.68 17.42
CA SER A 75 -26.10 4.72 16.33
C SER A 75 -25.20 5.28 15.23
N ASP A 76 -25.42 6.55 14.87
CA ASP A 76 -24.59 7.30 13.93
C ASP A 76 -23.15 7.40 14.43
N PHE A 77 -22.96 7.69 15.72
CA PHE A 77 -21.66 7.80 16.33
C PHE A 77 -20.92 6.45 16.35
N THR A 78 -21.63 5.35 16.66
CA THR A 78 -21.07 3.99 16.58
C THR A 78 -20.61 3.67 15.16
N ARG A 79 -21.39 4.04 14.15
CA ARG A 79 -21.03 3.86 12.74
C ARG A 79 -19.82 4.71 12.33
N LEU A 80 -19.76 5.96 12.77
CA LEU A 80 -18.61 6.84 12.55
C LEU A 80 -17.35 6.26 13.19
N GLN A 81 -17.42 5.75 14.42
CA GLN A 81 -16.29 5.09 15.08
C GLN A 81 -15.78 3.88 14.29
N TYR A 82 -16.69 3.02 13.81
CA TYR A 82 -16.32 1.89 12.97
C TYR A 82 -15.60 2.35 11.69
N MET A 83 -16.15 3.35 10.98
CA MET A 83 -15.52 3.88 9.77
C MET A 83 -14.17 4.51 10.05
N THR A 84 -14.00 5.22 11.18
CA THR A 84 -12.71 5.78 11.59
C THR A 84 -11.67 4.68 11.83
N ASN A 85 -12.07 3.54 12.38
CA ASN A 85 -11.16 2.40 12.55
C ASN A 85 -10.76 1.80 11.20
N VAL A 86 -11.71 1.61 10.28
CA VAL A 86 -11.42 1.17 8.90
C VAL A 86 -10.47 2.15 8.21
N TYR A 87 -10.71 3.45 8.34
CA TYR A 87 -9.85 4.51 7.81
C TYR A 87 -8.43 4.43 8.36
N ARG A 88 -8.24 4.21 9.67
CA ARG A 88 -6.91 4.06 10.27
C ARG A 88 -6.14 2.89 9.69
N THR A 89 -6.79 1.75 9.50
CA THR A 89 -6.18 0.58 8.86
C THR A 89 -5.81 0.88 7.41
N ALA A 90 -6.72 1.48 6.64
CA ALA A 90 -6.45 1.87 5.25
C ALA A 90 -5.33 2.92 5.14
N LEU A 91 -5.24 3.86 6.09
CA LEU A 91 -4.21 4.88 6.13
C LEU A 91 -2.84 4.28 6.43
N GLN A 92 -2.79 3.28 7.31
CA GLN A 92 -1.56 2.55 7.60
C GLN A 92 -1.09 1.78 6.36
N ASP A 93 -1.98 1.02 5.72
CA ASP A 93 -1.69 0.32 4.46
C ASP A 93 -1.22 1.28 3.34
N TYR A 94 -1.87 2.44 3.19
CA TYR A 94 -1.42 3.48 2.27
C TYR A 94 0.02 3.96 2.58
N LYS A 95 0.35 4.21 3.84
CA LYS A 95 1.69 4.66 4.25
C LYS A 95 2.74 3.58 3.99
N ASP A 96 2.42 2.33 4.28
CA ASP A 96 3.32 1.19 4.08
C ASP A 96 3.60 0.98 2.59
N LYS A 97 2.55 0.96 1.76
CA LYS A 97 2.68 0.90 0.29
C LYS A 97 3.46 2.08 -0.28
N LYS A 98 3.19 3.30 0.19
CA LYS A 98 3.93 4.50 -0.23
C LYS A 98 5.41 4.39 0.12
N LYS A 99 5.75 3.88 1.30
CA LYS A 99 7.14 3.64 1.71
C LYS A 99 7.81 2.57 0.85
N ALA A 100 7.12 1.45 0.61
CA ALA A 100 7.63 0.36 -0.23
C ALA A 100 7.91 0.84 -1.67
N LEU A 101 7.04 1.67 -2.23
CA LEU A 101 7.24 2.27 -3.56
C LEU A 101 8.46 3.20 -3.65
N VAL A 102 8.87 3.82 -2.55
CA VAL A 102 10.09 4.66 -2.50
C VAL A 102 11.36 3.80 -2.38
N ASN A 103 11.25 2.62 -1.78
CA ASN A 103 12.39 1.75 -1.45
C ASN A 103 12.65 0.65 -2.49
N ILE A 104 11.94 0.67 -3.62
CA ILE A 104 12.07 -0.31 -4.69
C ILE A 104 13.12 0.06 -5.73
#